data_AF-A0A2G0CHB7-F1
#
_entry.id   AF-A0A2G0CHB7-F1
#
_cell.length_a   1.000
_cell.length_b   1.000
_cell.length_c   1.000
_cell.angle_alpha   90.00
_cell.angle_beta   90.00
_cell.angle_gamma   90.00
#
_symmetry.space_group_name_H-M   'P 1'
#
loop_
_entity.id
_entity.type
_entity.pdbx_description
1 polymer ?
#
loop_
_entity_poly.entity_id
_entity_poly.type
_entity_poly.pdbx_seq_one_letter_code
_entity_poly.pdbx_strand_id
1 'polypeptide(L)'
;MGRPSPGTPIIEHHKSIPLRFLIDRKYFRTGERIYGTIQWSYCGRSDGSASLLMETHEDVAYLTIGYQTKAEEIVRQQVRLSPQPSNLGKDRGKVWYFICPKTGNQCRKLYMIGRHFYSQKAFSSAMYASQTESKMMRLAKPAPQPWPKGKPKKYKGLYTKAYVKHMQAQWQHDDAFFRLARFKGWS
;
A
#
# COMPACT_ATOMS: atom_id res chain seq x y z
N MET A 1 -29.77 10.10 -21.51
CA MET A 1 -28.33 9.80 -21.61
C MET A 1 -27.86 9.26 -20.27
N GLY A 2 -27.53 7.96 -20.20
CA GLY A 2 -27.10 7.32 -18.95
C GLY A 2 -25.75 7.87 -18.51
N ARG A 3 -25.62 8.22 -17.22
CA ARG A 3 -24.34 8.59 -16.60
C ARG A 3 -23.36 7.43 -16.85
N PRO A 4 -22.21 7.63 -17.51
CA PRO A 4 -21.24 6.55 -17.64
C PRO A 4 -20.88 6.11 -16.22
N SER A 5 -21.11 4.83 -15.91
CA SER A 5 -20.68 4.27 -14.63
C SER A 5 -19.18 4.52 -14.54
N PRO A 6 -18.67 5.29 -13.56
CA PRO A 6 -17.23 5.31 -13.33
C PRO A 6 -16.86 3.85 -13.09
N GLY A 7 -15.94 3.33 -13.91
CA GLY A 7 -15.50 1.94 -13.80
C GLY A 7 -15.09 1.61 -12.36
N THR A 8 -15.11 0.33 -12.03
CA THR A 8 -14.76 -0.19 -10.71
C THR A 8 -13.47 0.45 -10.17
N PRO A 9 -13.49 1.14 -9.01
CA PRO A 9 -12.35 1.93 -8.56
C PRO A 9 -11.12 1.06 -8.26
N ILE A 10 -9.99 1.41 -8.87
CA ILE A 10 -8.70 0.78 -8.61
C ILE A 10 -8.09 1.40 -7.35
N ILE A 11 -7.87 0.60 -6.30
CA ILE A 11 -7.48 1.07 -4.98
C ILE A 11 -6.14 1.82 -5.00
N GLU A 12 -5.19 1.39 -5.83
CA GLU A 12 -3.85 1.98 -5.90
C GLU A 12 -3.80 3.35 -6.56
N HIS A 13 -4.84 3.73 -7.32
CA HIS A 13 -4.94 5.04 -7.95
C HIS A 13 -5.44 6.14 -6.98
N HIS A 14 -5.76 5.77 -5.74
CA HIS A 14 -6.29 6.68 -4.74
C HIS A 14 -5.23 7.14 -3.75
N LYS A 15 -5.40 8.36 -3.24
CA LYS A 15 -4.59 8.91 -2.15
C LYS A 15 -4.63 7.97 -0.96
N SER A 16 -3.48 7.75 -0.33
CA SER A 16 -3.38 6.77 0.74
C SER A 16 -2.35 7.13 1.79
N ILE A 17 -2.63 6.71 3.03
CA ILE A 17 -1.75 6.91 4.18
C ILE A 17 -1.29 5.53 4.64
N PRO A 18 -0.10 5.08 4.24
CA PRO A 18 0.47 3.84 4.75
C PRO A 18 1.02 4.08 6.15
N LEU A 19 0.80 3.13 7.06
CA LEU A 19 1.37 3.16 8.41
C LEU A 19 2.89 3.32 8.38
N ARG A 20 3.52 2.69 7.38
CA ARG A 20 4.97 2.75 7.17
C ARG A 20 5.48 4.18 7.01
N PHE A 21 4.72 5.07 6.35
CA PHE A 21 5.09 6.48 6.23
C PHE A 21 5.22 7.15 7.60
N LEU A 22 4.29 6.89 8.52
CA LEU A 22 4.34 7.43 9.89
C LEU A 22 5.54 6.88 10.67
N ILE A 23 5.86 5.61 10.48
CA ILE A 23 7.02 4.95 11.11
C ILE A 23 8.32 5.55 10.58
N ASP A 24 8.47 5.65 9.26
CA ASP A 24 9.70 6.16 8.62
C ASP A 24 9.94 7.63 8.98
N ARG A 25 8.87 8.41 9.18
CA ARG A 25 8.93 9.81 9.64
C ARG A 25 9.05 9.96 11.16
N LYS A 26 9.09 8.85 11.93
CA LYS A 26 9.21 8.82 13.39
C LYS A 26 8.08 9.59 14.11
N TYR A 27 6.84 9.43 13.64
CA TYR A 27 5.66 10.12 14.21
C TYR A 27 5.09 9.45 15.48
N PHE A 28 5.56 8.26 15.85
CA PHE A 28 5.17 7.61 17.10
C PHE A 28 6.12 8.05 18.22
N ARG A 29 5.73 9.07 18.99
CA ARG A 29 6.41 9.46 20.23
C ARG A 29 5.39 9.61 21.34
N THR A 30 5.57 8.83 22.39
CA THR A 30 4.65 8.77 23.53
C THR A 30 4.65 10.11 24.27
N GLY A 31 3.46 10.65 24.54
CA GLY A 31 3.31 11.91 25.29
C GLY A 31 3.52 13.18 24.49
N GLU A 32 3.93 13.08 23.21
CA GLU A 32 4.13 14.23 22.33
C GLU A 32 3.04 14.30 21.25
N ARG A 33 2.70 15.54 20.87
CA ARG A 33 1.87 15.83 19.69
C ARG A 33 2.79 16.12 18.51
N ILE A 34 2.72 15.29 17.47
CA ILE A 34 3.55 15.46 16.28
C ILE A 34 2.70 15.91 15.11
N TYR A 35 3.06 17.05 14.56
CA TYR A 35 2.46 17.59 13.35
C TYR A 35 3.28 17.19 12.13
N GLY A 36 2.59 16.97 11.02
CA GLY A 36 3.19 16.54 9.78
C GLY A 36 2.30 16.80 8.60
N THR A 37 2.85 16.55 7.41
CA THR A 37 2.10 16.65 6.16
C THR A 37 2.46 15.45 5.30
N ILE A 38 1.45 14.86 4.68
CA ILE A 38 1.64 13.91 3.58
C ILE A 38 1.28 14.61 2.28
N GLN A 39 2.13 14.46 1.28
CA GLN A 39 1.88 14.91 -0.09
C GLN A 39 1.77 13.69 -0.97
N TRP A 40 0.77 13.68 -1.85
CA TRP A 40 0.61 12.62 -2.84
C TRP A 40 1.08 13.12 -4.19
N SER A 41 1.54 12.19 -5.01
CA SER A 41 1.82 12.43 -6.42
C SER A 41 1.25 11.31 -7.27
N TYR A 42 0.80 11.67 -8.46
CA TYR A 42 0.32 10.74 -9.47
C TYR A 42 0.99 11.07 -10.80
N CYS A 43 1.63 10.08 -11.41
CA CYS A 43 2.41 10.24 -12.65
C CYS A 43 3.39 11.44 -12.62
N GLY A 44 4.07 11.63 -11.48
CA GLY A 44 5.05 12.70 -11.30
C GLY A 44 4.48 14.09 -11.02
N ARG A 45 3.15 14.26 -11.00
CA ARG A 45 2.47 15.52 -10.66
C ARG A 45 1.97 15.49 -9.22
N SER A 46 1.98 16.62 -8.52
CA SER A 46 1.37 16.72 -7.20
C SER A 46 -0.13 16.46 -7.28
N ASP A 47 -0.62 15.57 -6.40
CA ASP A 47 -2.01 15.17 -6.31
C ASP A 47 -2.54 15.48 -4.90
N GLY A 48 -2.32 16.72 -4.45
CA GLY A 48 -2.78 17.25 -3.17
C GLY A 48 -1.97 16.79 -1.95
N SER A 49 -2.41 17.27 -0.79
CA SER A 49 -1.76 17.05 0.49
C SER A 49 -2.78 16.96 1.64
N ALA A 50 -2.34 16.42 2.76
CA ALA A 50 -3.09 16.46 4.01
C ALA A 50 -2.16 16.74 5.19
N SER A 51 -2.66 17.55 6.11
CA SER A 51 -2.08 17.72 7.43
C SER A 51 -2.37 16.48 8.29
N LEU A 52 -1.39 16.10 9.08
CA LEU A 52 -1.42 14.97 10.00
C LEU A 52 -1.05 15.47 11.39
N LEU A 53 -1.84 15.10 12.38
CA LEU A 53 -1.51 15.27 13.79
C LEU A 53 -1.55 13.88 14.44
N MET A 54 -0.42 13.47 15.00
CA MET A 54 -0.26 12.19 15.68
C MET A 54 -0.16 12.42 17.19
N GLU A 55 -1.02 11.75 17.94
CA GLU A 55 -1.02 11.74 19.40
C GLU A 55 -0.83 10.29 19.85
N THR A 56 0.29 9.99 20.52
CA THR A 56 0.61 8.61 20.94
C THR A 56 0.60 8.51 22.45
N HIS A 57 -0.18 7.56 22.96
CA HIS A 57 -0.22 7.13 24.36
C HIS A 57 0.34 5.70 24.49
N GLU A 58 0.40 5.15 25.69
CA GLU A 58 1.08 3.87 25.97
C GLU A 58 0.50 2.68 25.20
N ASP A 59 -0.83 2.61 25.08
CA ASP A 59 -1.55 1.50 24.44
C ASP A 59 -2.56 1.93 23.37
N VAL A 60 -2.58 3.22 23.03
CA VAL A 60 -3.46 3.76 21.99
C VAL A 60 -2.80 4.96 21.34
N ALA A 61 -3.09 5.18 20.07
CA ALA A 61 -2.68 6.41 19.40
C ALA A 61 -3.80 6.92 18.50
N TYR A 62 -3.80 8.21 18.21
CA TYR A 62 -4.80 8.87 17.37
C TYR A 62 -4.11 9.65 16.27
N LEU A 63 -4.52 9.39 15.03
CA LEU A 63 -4.10 10.15 13.86
C LEU A 63 -5.27 11.04 13.44
N THR A 64 -5.09 12.34 13.57
CA THR A 64 -6.01 13.35 13.01
C THR A 64 -5.51 13.76 11.65
N ILE A 65 -6.36 13.61 10.64
CA ILE A 65 -6.07 13.89 9.22
C ILE A 65 -6.91 15.10 8.82
N GLY A 66 -6.27 16.19 8.41
CA GLY A 66 -6.92 17.41 7.94
C GLY A 66 -6.62 17.67 6.47
N TYR A 67 -7.64 17.79 5.63
CA TYR A 67 -7.49 18.04 4.19
C TYR A 67 -8.70 18.78 3.63
N GLN A 68 -8.49 19.46 2.51
CA GLN A 68 -9.55 20.08 1.73
C GLN A 68 -10.04 19.12 0.65
N THR A 69 -11.36 19.01 0.50
CA THR A 69 -11.94 18.21 -0.58
C THR A 69 -11.97 19.00 -1.89
N LYS A 70 -12.31 18.33 -3.00
CA LYS A 70 -12.52 19.01 -4.29
C LYS A 70 -13.69 20.01 -4.28
N ALA A 71 -14.61 19.88 -3.31
CA ALA A 71 -15.73 20.80 -3.11
C ALA A 71 -15.35 21.94 -2.13
N GLU A 72 -14.06 22.19 -1.93
CA GLU A 72 -13.48 23.20 -1.04
C GLU A 72 -13.79 23.05 0.46
N GLU A 73 -14.55 22.03 0.86
CA GLU A 73 -14.84 21.75 2.26
C GLU A 73 -13.60 21.26 3.01
N ILE A 74 -13.39 21.79 4.22
CA ILE A 74 -12.33 21.33 5.13
C ILE A 74 -12.85 20.13 5.92
N VAL A 75 -12.17 18.99 5.77
CA VAL A 75 -12.48 17.76 6.49
C VAL A 75 -11.39 17.49 7.51
N ARG A 76 -11.82 17.17 8.74
CA ARG A 76 -10.98 16.63 9.81
C ARG A 76 -11.50 15.26 10.19
N GLN A 77 -10.66 14.24 10.04
CA GLN A 77 -10.99 12.87 10.37
C GLN A 77 -9.98 12.34 11.38
N GLN A 78 -10.46 11.84 12.52
CA GLN A 78 -9.63 11.14 13.49
C GLN A 78 -9.70 9.62 13.25
N VAL A 79 -8.55 8.95 13.30
CA VAL A 79 -8.41 7.51 13.17
C VAL A 79 -7.64 6.98 14.35
N ARG A 80 -8.21 5.98 15.04
CA ARG A 80 -7.55 5.29 16.15
C ARG A 80 -6.50 4.32 15.63
N LEU A 81 -5.40 4.18 16.33
CA LEU A 81 -4.38 3.16 16.15
C LEU A 81 -4.28 2.32 17.42
N SER A 82 -4.08 1.02 17.24
CA SER A 82 -3.87 0.07 18.33
C SER A 82 -2.55 -0.66 18.13
N PRO A 83 -1.75 -0.86 19.18
CA PRO A 83 -0.62 -1.75 19.12
C PRO A 83 -1.10 -3.21 19.15
N GLN A 84 -0.29 -4.09 18.57
CA GLN A 84 -0.40 -5.53 18.67
C GLN A 84 0.99 -6.12 18.99
N PRO A 85 1.06 -7.18 19.81
CA PRO A 85 2.32 -7.87 20.06
C PRO A 85 2.94 -8.37 18.75
N SER A 86 4.25 -8.22 18.60
CA SER A 86 4.96 -8.80 17.46
C SER A 86 5.16 -10.30 17.66
N ASN A 87 4.98 -11.08 16.59
CA ASN A 87 5.28 -12.52 16.57
C ASN A 87 6.79 -12.83 16.69
N LEU A 88 7.65 -11.80 16.77
CA LEU A 88 9.11 -11.96 16.89
C LEU A 88 9.59 -12.14 18.34
N GLY A 89 8.68 -12.34 19.30
CA GLY A 89 8.94 -12.53 20.73
C GLY A 89 8.41 -11.37 21.58
N LYS A 90 8.09 -11.63 22.86
CA LYS A 90 7.52 -10.65 23.82
C LYS A 90 8.36 -9.36 23.92
N ASP A 91 9.65 -9.47 23.63
CA ASP A 91 10.63 -8.41 23.86
C ASP A 91 10.99 -7.62 22.58
N ARG A 92 10.42 -7.97 21.41
CA ARG A 92 10.78 -7.38 20.10
C ARG A 92 9.80 -6.34 19.56
N GLY A 93 9.01 -5.73 20.45
CA GLY A 93 8.26 -4.51 20.19
C GLY A 93 6.80 -4.68 19.73
N LYS A 94 6.02 -3.60 19.88
CA LYS A 94 4.62 -3.50 19.46
C LYS A 94 4.53 -3.10 17.98
N VAL A 95 3.62 -3.71 17.22
CA VAL A 95 3.27 -3.31 15.85
C VAL A 95 1.96 -2.52 15.88
N TRP A 96 2.00 -1.28 15.44
CA TRP A 96 0.80 -0.45 15.33
C TRP A 96 -0.07 -0.87 14.13
N TYR A 97 -1.39 -0.70 14.25
CA TYR A 97 -2.35 -0.85 13.17
C TYR A 97 -3.37 0.27 13.25
N PHE A 98 -3.85 0.76 12.10
CA PHE A 98 -5.04 1.61 12.07
C PHE A 98 -6.27 0.76 12.36
N ILE A 99 -7.20 1.32 13.12
CA ILE A 99 -8.56 0.82 13.27
C ILE A 99 -9.42 1.55 12.26
N CYS A 100 -9.88 0.84 11.23
CA CYS A 100 -10.68 1.44 10.17
C CYS A 100 -11.97 2.05 10.74
N PRO A 101 -12.23 3.36 10.58
CA PRO A 101 -13.41 3.99 11.19
C PRO A 101 -14.75 3.44 10.69
N LYS A 102 -14.79 2.93 9.45
CA LYS A 102 -16.02 2.36 8.86
C LYS A 102 -16.24 0.89 9.17
N THR A 103 -15.17 0.10 9.34
CA THR A 103 -15.29 -1.37 9.46
C THR A 103 -14.83 -1.93 10.79
N GLY A 104 -14.18 -1.13 11.66
CA GLY A 104 -13.54 -1.59 12.90
C GLY A 104 -12.29 -2.47 12.70
N ASN A 105 -12.12 -3.07 11.52
CA ASN A 105 -10.99 -3.93 11.20
C ASN A 105 -9.64 -3.20 11.26
N GLN A 106 -8.61 -3.94 11.69
CA GLN A 106 -7.22 -3.50 11.63
C GLN A 106 -6.72 -3.43 10.18
N CYS A 107 -6.00 -2.36 9.84
CA CYS A 107 -5.36 -2.22 8.54
C CYS A 107 -4.03 -1.46 8.63
N ARG A 108 -3.15 -1.68 7.64
CA ARG A 108 -1.84 -1.01 7.54
C ARG A 108 -1.84 0.21 6.62
N LYS A 109 -2.94 0.43 5.91
CA LYS A 109 -3.05 1.48 4.91
C LYS A 109 -4.50 1.96 4.84
N LEU A 110 -4.66 3.27 4.87
CA LEU A 110 -5.93 3.94 4.65
C LEU A 110 -5.94 4.52 3.22
N TYR A 111 -7.08 4.46 2.57
CA TYR A 111 -7.32 4.96 1.22
C TYR A 111 -8.46 5.97 1.24
N MET A 112 -8.28 7.07 0.53
CA MET A 112 -9.33 8.07 0.32
C MET A 112 -10.15 7.70 -0.91
N ILE A 113 -11.36 7.19 -0.70
CA ILE A 113 -12.33 7.01 -1.78
C ILE A 113 -13.58 7.78 -1.40
N GLY A 114 -13.94 8.78 -2.21
CA GLY A 114 -14.93 9.79 -1.84
C GLY A 114 -14.34 10.79 -0.83
N ARG A 115 -15.03 10.97 0.30
CA ARG A 115 -14.71 12.04 1.27
C ARG A 115 -13.78 11.63 2.40
N HIS A 116 -13.66 10.35 2.74
CA HIS A 116 -12.97 9.87 3.95
C HIS A 116 -11.91 8.80 3.68
N PHE A 117 -10.97 8.67 4.61
CA PHE A 117 -9.93 7.64 4.64
C PHE A 117 -10.44 6.38 5.34
N TYR A 118 -10.51 5.26 4.62
CA TYR A 118 -10.90 3.95 5.16
C TYR A 118 -9.95 2.84 4.71
N SER A 119 -10.07 1.67 5.34
CA SER A 119 -9.41 0.46 4.83
C SER A 119 -9.98 0.06 3.46
N GLN A 120 -9.21 -0.67 2.66
CA GLN A 120 -9.70 -1.23 1.40
C GLN A 120 -11.01 -2.02 1.59
N LYS A 121 -11.11 -2.81 2.66
CA LYS A 121 -12.28 -3.66 2.95
C LYS A 121 -13.56 -2.86 3.16
N ALA A 122 -13.46 -1.55 3.40
CA ALA A 122 -14.61 -0.67 3.54
C ALA A 122 -15.31 -0.34 2.20
N PHE A 123 -14.68 -0.72 1.08
CA PHE A 123 -15.13 -0.47 -0.28
C PHE A 123 -15.43 -1.82 -0.95
N SER A 124 -16.72 -2.16 -1.06
CA SER A 124 -17.18 -3.43 -1.65
C SER A 124 -16.84 -3.57 -3.12
N SER A 125 -16.71 -2.45 -3.84
CA SER A 125 -16.41 -2.41 -5.27
C SER A 125 -14.96 -2.05 -5.59
N ALA A 126 -14.05 -1.91 -4.62
CA ALA A 126 -12.68 -1.53 -4.97
C ALA A 126 -11.86 -2.76 -5.41
N MET A 127 -11.21 -2.67 -6.57
CA MET A 127 -10.33 -3.72 -7.09
C MET A 127 -8.85 -3.33 -6.98
N TYR A 128 -7.97 -4.32 -6.97
CA TYR A 128 -6.55 -4.11 -7.21
C TYR A 128 -6.31 -3.91 -8.71
N ALA A 129 -5.35 -3.06 -9.09
CA ALA A 129 -4.99 -2.84 -10.49
C ALA A 129 -4.69 -4.16 -11.22
N SER A 130 -4.00 -5.08 -10.54
CA SER A 130 -3.66 -6.41 -11.05
C SER A 130 -4.87 -7.29 -11.39
N GLN A 131 -6.03 -7.05 -10.79
CA GLN A 131 -7.27 -7.76 -11.10
C GLN A 131 -7.93 -7.26 -12.38
N THR A 132 -7.59 -6.03 -12.81
CA THR A 132 -8.06 -5.44 -14.08
C THR A 132 -7.14 -5.76 -15.26
N GLU A 133 -5.97 -6.37 -15.00
CA GLU A 133 -5.00 -6.73 -16.03
C GLU A 133 -5.46 -7.97 -16.82
N SER A 134 -5.45 -7.87 -18.15
CA SER A 134 -5.65 -9.04 -19.01
C SER A 134 -4.48 -10.02 -18.90
N LYS A 135 -4.66 -11.25 -19.39
CA LYS A 135 -3.55 -12.22 -19.49
C LYS A 135 -2.35 -11.64 -20.26
N MET A 136 -2.60 -10.91 -21.35
CA MET A 136 -1.56 -10.27 -22.14
C MET A 136 -0.80 -9.19 -21.34
N MET A 137 -1.52 -8.32 -20.62
CA MET A 137 -0.89 -7.29 -19.78
C MET A 137 0.00 -7.88 -18.68
N ARG A 138 -0.42 -9.02 -18.09
CA ARG A 138 0.38 -9.73 -17.09
C ARG A 138 1.67 -10.33 -17.67
N LEU A 139 1.60 -10.84 -18.90
CA LEU A 139 2.75 -11.41 -19.62
C LEU A 139 3.71 -10.33 -20.15
N ALA A 140 3.19 -9.14 -20.46
CA ALA A 140 3.98 -8.00 -20.94
C ALA A 140 4.69 -7.22 -19.81
N LYS A 141 4.67 -7.71 -18.57
CA LYS A 141 5.42 -7.09 -17.46
C LYS A 141 6.92 -7.20 -17.73
N PRO A 142 7.71 -6.15 -17.40
CA PRO A 142 9.14 -6.19 -17.60
C PRO A 142 9.77 -7.33 -16.81
N ALA A 143 10.88 -7.86 -17.32
CA ALA A 143 11.68 -8.86 -16.62
C ALA A 143 11.99 -8.38 -15.20
N PRO A 144 11.92 -9.27 -14.18
CA PRO A 144 12.32 -8.92 -12.84
C PRO A 144 13.78 -8.45 -12.86
N GLN A 145 14.08 -7.38 -12.12
CA GLN A 145 15.46 -6.90 -11.99
C GLN A 145 16.40 -8.01 -11.51
N PRO A 146 17.67 -8.03 -11.93
CA PRO A 146 18.64 -9.03 -11.49
C PRO A 146 18.70 -9.13 -9.97
N TRP A 147 19.01 -10.34 -9.47
CA TRP A 147 19.18 -10.55 -8.04
C TRP A 147 20.19 -9.54 -7.45
N PRO A 148 19.83 -8.81 -6.38
CA PRO A 148 20.69 -7.75 -5.85
C PRO A 148 22.08 -8.26 -5.46
N LYS A 149 23.13 -7.53 -5.88
CA LYS A 149 24.51 -7.83 -5.48
C LYS A 149 24.63 -7.80 -3.96
N GLY A 150 25.34 -8.78 -3.38
CA GLY A 150 25.54 -8.92 -1.94
C GLY A 150 24.40 -9.58 -1.16
N LYS A 151 23.22 -9.79 -1.75
CA LYS A 151 22.12 -10.49 -1.05
C LYS A 151 22.35 -12.01 -1.08
N PRO A 152 22.31 -12.71 0.06
CA PRO A 152 22.60 -14.15 0.09
C PRO A 152 21.52 -14.95 -0.64
N LYS A 153 21.96 -15.84 -1.55
CA LYS A 153 21.07 -16.76 -2.27
C LYS A 153 20.64 -17.93 -1.38
N LYS A 154 21.52 -18.36 -0.47
CA LYS A 154 21.32 -19.49 0.43
C LYS A 154 21.42 -19.07 1.90
N TYR A 155 20.73 -19.81 2.77
CA TYR A 155 20.87 -19.75 4.22
C TYR A 155 20.89 -21.18 4.73
N LYS A 156 21.92 -21.55 5.52
CA LYS A 156 22.15 -22.93 5.99
C LYS A 156 22.10 -23.96 4.85
N GLY A 157 22.78 -23.68 3.74
CA GLY A 157 22.83 -24.57 2.56
C GLY A 157 21.59 -24.58 1.67
N LEU A 158 20.43 -24.14 2.17
CA LEU A 158 19.16 -24.10 1.42
C LEU A 158 18.97 -22.76 0.72
N TYR A 159 18.33 -22.75 -0.46
CA TYR A 159 17.96 -21.50 -1.11
C TYR A 159 16.96 -20.71 -0.27
N THR A 160 17.18 -19.40 -0.17
CA THR A 160 16.24 -18.53 0.53
C THR A 160 14.92 -18.46 -0.23
N LYS A 161 13.80 -18.37 0.49
CA LYS A 161 12.47 -18.20 -0.11
C LYS A 161 12.42 -17.02 -1.10
N ALA A 162 13.15 -15.95 -0.79
CA ALA A 162 13.26 -14.77 -1.65
C ALA A 162 13.97 -15.10 -2.98
N TYR A 163 15.06 -15.87 -2.93
CA TYR A 163 15.80 -16.27 -4.13
C TYR A 163 15.00 -17.21 -5.02
N VAL A 164 14.33 -18.20 -4.43
CA VAL A 164 13.43 -19.12 -5.17
C VAL A 164 12.32 -18.34 -5.87
N LYS A 165 11.67 -17.39 -5.18
CA LYS A 165 10.62 -16.55 -5.77
C LYS A 165 11.13 -15.67 -6.93
N HIS A 166 12.36 -15.19 -6.83
CA HIS A 166 12.99 -14.43 -7.91
C HIS A 166 13.23 -15.28 -9.16
N MET A 167 13.78 -16.49 -8.98
CA MET A 167 13.99 -17.43 -10.09
C MET A 167 12.68 -17.84 -10.75
N GLN A 168 11.63 -18.10 -9.96
CA GLN A 168 10.29 -18.41 -10.50
C GLN A 168 9.73 -17.26 -11.34
N ALA A 169 9.91 -16.01 -10.89
CA ALA A 169 9.48 -14.85 -11.66
C ALA A 169 10.27 -14.69 -12.97
N GLN A 170 11.57 -14.98 -12.97
CA GLN A 170 12.40 -15.01 -14.18
C GLN A 170 11.89 -16.08 -15.16
N TRP A 171 11.69 -17.32 -14.69
CA TRP A 171 11.19 -18.40 -15.53
C TRP A 171 9.81 -18.12 -16.10
N GLN A 172 8.91 -17.53 -15.32
CA GLN A 172 7.58 -17.13 -15.79
C GLN A 172 7.66 -16.04 -16.88
N HIS A 173 8.58 -15.09 -16.74
CA HIS A 173 8.82 -14.07 -17.75
C HIS A 173 9.40 -14.69 -19.03
N ASP A 174 10.38 -15.59 -18.91
CA ASP A 174 11.03 -16.21 -20.06
C ASP A 174 10.05 -17.13 -20.81
N ASP A 175 9.28 -17.97 -20.10
CA ASP A 175 8.21 -18.78 -20.68
C ASP A 175 7.12 -17.91 -21.36
N ALA A 176 6.76 -16.78 -20.75
CA ALA A 176 5.87 -15.81 -21.37
C ALA A 176 6.43 -15.24 -22.68
N PHE A 177 7.71 -14.86 -22.68
CA PHE A 177 8.42 -14.36 -23.86
C PHE A 177 8.44 -15.40 -24.98
N PHE A 178 8.81 -16.65 -24.69
CA PHE A 178 8.85 -17.72 -25.69
C PHE A 178 7.47 -18.05 -26.26
N ARG A 179 6.40 -18.01 -25.44
CA ARG A 179 5.02 -18.20 -25.92
C ARG A 179 4.60 -17.07 -26.85
N LEU A 180 4.93 -15.82 -26.54
CA LEU A 180 4.64 -14.67 -27.39
C LEU A 180 5.45 -14.70 -28.70
N ALA A 181 6.72 -15.10 -28.65
CA ALA A 181 7.59 -15.23 -29.82
C ALA A 181 7.06 -16.29 -30.80
N ARG A 182 6.61 -17.45 -30.30
CA ARG A 182 5.98 -18.50 -31.13
C ARG A 182 4.68 -18.03 -31.81
N PHE A 183 3.89 -17.20 -31.14
CA PHE A 183 2.66 -16.64 -31.71
C PHE A 183 2.91 -15.60 -32.81
N LYS A 184 4.09 -14.95 -32.83
CA LYS A 184 4.42 -13.89 -33.80
C LYS A 184 5.25 -14.34 -34.99
N GLY A 185 5.52 -15.64 -35.15
CA GLY A 185 6.20 -16.18 -36.35
C GLY A 185 7.62 -15.66 -36.55
N TRP A 186 8.33 -15.33 -35.47
CA TRP A 186 9.76 -15.02 -35.56
C TRP A 186 10.52 -16.34 -35.49
N SER A 187 10.78 -16.93 -36.66
CA SER A 187 11.73 -18.02 -36.90
C SER A 187 13.05 -17.47 -37.36
#